data_AF-A0AAU8C8H0-F1
#
_entry.id   AF-A0AAU8C8H0-F1
#
_cell.length_a   1.000
_cell.length_b   1.000
_cell.length_c   1.000
_cell.angle_alpha   90.00
_cell.angle_beta   90.00
_cell.angle_gamma   90.00
#
_symmetry.space_group_name_H-M   'P 1'
#
loop_
_entity.id
_entity.type
_entity.pdbx_description
1 polymer ?
#
loop_
_entity_poly.entity_id
_entity_poly.type
_entity_poly.pdbx_seq_one_letter_code
_entity_poly.pdbx_strand_id
1 'polypeptide(L)'
;MTVTNAEIEVTFNPQKWVDAPDHLDDGSEKQLIPAEDKDPVTFVVAWEDGTDEEGTVFPDKSYEANQLQSHPTAPAWVQNWEGPYYVRTKLADEE
;
A
#
# COMPACT_ATOMS: atom_id res chain seq x y z
N MET A 1 -16.99 18.87 13.20
CA MET A 1 -17.62 18.61 11.90
C MET A 1 -17.27 17.17 11.57
N THR A 2 -18.23 16.26 11.63
CA THR A 2 -18.02 14.85 11.26
C THR A 2 -18.01 14.81 9.74
N VAL A 3 -16.88 14.48 9.13
CA VAL A 3 -16.78 14.33 7.67
C VAL A 3 -17.47 13.03 7.32
N THR A 4 -18.79 13.08 7.12
CA THR A 4 -19.65 11.89 6.99
C THR A 4 -19.54 11.18 5.64
N ASN A 5 -18.76 11.70 4.67
CA ASN A 5 -18.53 11.09 3.36
C ASN A 5 -17.07 11.24 2.88
N ALA A 6 -16.09 11.35 3.78
CA ALA A 6 -14.70 11.35 3.33
C ALA A 6 -14.33 9.98 2.77
N GLU A 7 -13.59 9.99 1.68
CA GLU A 7 -13.02 8.81 1.07
C GLU A 7 -11.50 8.85 1.25
N ILE A 8 -10.86 7.68 1.31
CA ILE A 8 -9.41 7.55 1.42
C ILE A 8 -8.89 6.92 0.13
N GLU A 9 -7.98 7.61 -0.54
CA GLU A 9 -7.23 7.07 -1.66
C GLU A 9 -6.08 6.22 -1.14
N VAL A 10 -6.11 4.95 -1.52
CA VAL A 10 -5.14 3.92 -1.14
C VAL A 10 -4.31 3.58 -2.36
N THR A 11 -3.02 3.87 -2.31
CA THR A 11 -2.07 3.53 -3.37
C THR A 11 -1.24 2.33 -2.97
N PHE A 12 -1.45 1.21 -3.66
CA PHE A 12 -0.69 -0.02 -3.50
C PHE A 12 0.55 0.01 -4.40
N ASN A 13 1.74 -0.22 -3.81
CA ASN A 13 3.01 -0.20 -4.52
C ASN A 13 3.67 -1.59 -4.43
N PRO A 14 3.54 -2.44 -5.47
CA PRO A 14 4.15 -3.76 -5.49
C PRO A 14 5.67 -3.67 -5.59
N GLN A 15 6.37 -4.59 -4.91
CA GLN A 15 7.82 -4.68 -4.90
C GLN A 15 8.28 -6.11 -5.16
N LYS A 16 9.55 -6.27 -5.53
CA LYS A 16 10.22 -7.56 -5.66
C LYS A 16 11.59 -7.52 -4.99
N TRP A 17 12.02 -8.68 -4.50
CA TRP A 17 13.38 -8.89 -4.02
C TRP A 17 14.29 -9.16 -5.21
N VAL A 18 15.38 -8.41 -5.31
CA VAL A 18 16.44 -8.64 -6.30
C VAL A 18 17.79 -8.78 -5.60
N ASP A 19 18.70 -9.54 -6.21
CA ASP A 19 20.07 -9.64 -5.75
C ASP A 19 20.79 -8.31 -5.99
N ALA A 20 21.44 -7.77 -4.95
CA ALA A 20 22.17 -6.50 -5.06
C ALA A 20 23.41 -6.67 -5.97
N PRO A 21 23.67 -5.74 -6.90
CA PRO A 21 24.72 -5.90 -7.91
C PRO A 21 26.15 -5.85 -7.38
N ASP A 22 26.39 -5.37 -6.15
CA ASP A 22 27.74 -5.04 -5.64
C ASP A 22 28.32 -6.01 -4.58
N HIS A 23 27.69 -7.17 -4.31
CA HIS A 23 28.21 -8.12 -3.32
C HIS A 23 28.85 -9.36 -3.96
N LEU A 24 30.19 -9.33 -4.08
CA LEU A 24 31.00 -10.40 -4.65
C LEU A 24 31.42 -11.52 -3.67
N ASP A 25 31.14 -11.48 -2.35
CA ASP A 25 31.77 -12.47 -1.46
C ASP A 25 31.03 -12.99 -0.21
N ASP A 26 29.77 -12.61 0.10
CA ASP A 26 29.07 -13.19 1.28
C ASP A 26 27.54 -13.24 1.11
N GLY A 27 27.08 -13.60 -0.09
CA GLY A 27 25.69 -13.48 -0.57
C GLY A 27 24.60 -13.52 0.51
N SER A 28 23.87 -12.42 0.71
CA SER A 28 22.60 -12.40 1.46
C SER A 28 21.79 -11.10 1.40
N GLU A 29 22.32 -9.98 0.90
CA GLU A 29 21.55 -8.72 0.88
C GLU A 29 20.67 -8.62 -0.37
N LYS A 30 19.37 -8.92 -0.18
CA LYS A 30 18.34 -8.68 -1.20
C LYS A 30 17.85 -7.24 -1.10
N GLN A 31 17.69 -6.57 -2.24
CA GLN A 31 17.11 -5.24 -2.31
C GLN A 31 15.63 -5.31 -2.69
N LEU A 32 14.80 -4.48 -2.06
CA LEU A 32 13.43 -4.22 -2.52
C LEU A 32 13.44 -3.17 -3.62
N ILE A 33 12.98 -3.56 -4.81
CA ILE A 33 12.73 -2.61 -5.91
C ILE A 33 11.27 -2.70 -6.34
N PRO A 34 10.71 -1.66 -7.00
CA PRO A 34 9.38 -1.74 -7.60
C PRO A 34 9.26 -2.97 -8.51
N ALA A 35 8.10 -3.64 -8.47
CA ALA A 35 7.83 -4.77 -9.36
C ALA A 35 7.58 -4.25 -10.79
N GLU A 36 8.52 -4.46 -11.71
CA GLU A 36 8.42 -3.97 -13.09
C GLU A 36 7.25 -4.61 -13.88
N ASP A 37 6.76 -5.76 -13.43
CA ASP A 37 5.63 -6.49 -14.00
C ASP A 37 4.25 -5.91 -13.59
N LYS A 38 4.20 -5.02 -12.59
CA LYS A 38 2.96 -4.39 -12.10
C LYS A 38 3.19 -2.95 -11.68
N ASP A 39 2.49 -2.03 -12.33
CA ASP A 39 2.45 -0.64 -11.88
C ASP A 39 1.71 -0.49 -10.54
N PRO A 40 2.06 0.55 -9.74
CA PRO A 40 1.25 0.95 -8.60
C PRO A 40 -0.20 1.22 -9.01
N VAL A 41 -1.14 0.89 -8.14
CA VAL A 41 -2.57 1.13 -8.38
C VAL A 41 -3.18 1.87 -7.21
N THR A 42 -4.07 2.80 -7.55
CA THR A 42 -4.85 3.54 -6.56
C THR A 42 -6.30 3.06 -6.59
N PHE A 43 -6.86 2.82 -5.42
CA PHE A 43 -8.28 2.52 -5.21
C PHE A 43 -8.79 3.31 -4.00
N VAL A 44 -10.11 3.36 -3.85
CA VAL A 44 -10.76 4.15 -2.81
C VAL A 44 -11.38 3.23 -1.76
N VAL A 45 -11.27 3.64 -0.51
CA VAL A 45 -11.95 3.01 0.64
C VAL A 45 -12.74 4.07 1.41
N ALA A 46 -13.74 3.65 2.18
CA ALA A 46 -14.47 4.57 3.03
C ALA A 46 -13.54 5.12 4.13
N TRP A 47 -13.85 6.32 4.64
CA TRP A 47 -13.13 6.92 5.77
C TRP A 47 -12.91 5.91 6.92
N GLU A 48 -13.96 5.20 7.32
CA GLU A 48 -13.93 4.25 8.43
C GLU A 48 -12.94 3.09 8.21
N ASP A 49 -12.67 2.72 6.96
CA ASP A 49 -11.74 1.65 6.62
C ASP A 49 -10.29 2.15 6.55
N GLY A 50 -10.07 3.44 6.29
CA GLY A 50 -8.75 4.05 6.10
C GLY A 50 -8.23 4.89 7.27
N THR A 51 -8.96 4.94 8.39
CA THR A 51 -8.59 5.69 9.60
C THR A 51 -8.60 4.84 10.86
N ASP A 52 -7.82 5.25 11.85
CA ASP A 52 -7.85 4.66 13.19
C ASP A 52 -9.04 5.12 14.04
N GLU A 53 -9.10 4.64 15.29
CA GLU A 53 -10.14 4.97 16.28
C GLU A 53 -10.18 6.46 16.66
N GLU A 54 -9.10 7.20 16.43
CA GLU A 54 -9.00 8.64 16.66
C GLU A 54 -9.45 9.45 15.43
N GLY A 55 -9.75 8.78 14.31
CA GLY A 55 -10.08 9.40 13.03
C GLY A 55 -8.86 9.95 12.30
N THR A 56 -7.68 9.39 12.56
CA THR A 56 -6.46 9.72 11.82
C THR A 56 -6.28 8.76 10.65
N VAL A 57 -6.02 9.29 9.46
CA VAL A 57 -5.69 8.46 8.29
C VAL A 57 -4.46 7.62 8.58
N PHE A 58 -4.51 6.33 8.23
CA PHE A 58 -3.37 5.46 8.48
C PHE A 58 -2.09 6.04 7.86
N PRO A 59 -0.95 5.99 8.57
CA PRO A 59 0.28 6.54 8.04
C PRO A 59 0.82 5.71 6.88
N ASP A 60 1.49 6.38 5.93
CA ASP A 60 2.16 5.72 4.81
C ASP A 60 3.06 4.57 5.30
N LYS A 61 2.94 3.40 4.65
CA LYS A 61 3.73 2.19 4.93
C LYS A 61 3.53 1.59 6.33
N SER A 62 2.50 2.02 7.06
CA SER A 62 2.16 1.43 8.35
C SER A 62 1.63 0.00 8.19
N TYR A 63 1.60 -0.73 9.31
CA TYR A 63 1.04 -2.07 9.34
C TYR A 63 -0.46 -2.04 8.97
N GLU A 64 -1.17 -1.07 9.51
CA GLU A 64 -2.60 -0.81 9.32
C GLU A 64 -2.91 -0.45 7.87
N ALA A 65 -2.13 0.47 7.26
CA ALA A 65 -2.28 0.80 5.84
C ALA A 65 -2.04 -0.42 4.94
N ASN A 66 -1.08 -1.28 5.29
CA ASN A 66 -0.82 -2.48 4.51
C ASN A 66 -1.97 -3.50 4.56
N GLN A 67 -2.80 -3.51 5.62
CA GLN A 67 -3.99 -4.38 5.66
C GLN A 67 -5.02 -4.03 4.58
N LEU A 68 -5.00 -2.79 4.06
CA LEU A 68 -5.87 -2.35 2.97
C LEU A 68 -5.64 -3.11 1.66
N GLN A 69 -4.51 -3.80 1.50
CA GLN A 69 -4.27 -4.72 0.38
C GLN A 69 -5.31 -5.85 0.32
N SER A 70 -5.81 -6.30 1.47
CA SER A 70 -6.85 -7.33 1.57
C SER A 70 -8.28 -6.75 1.58
N HIS A 71 -8.44 -5.44 1.38
CA HIS A 71 -9.75 -4.80 1.39
C HIS A 71 -10.60 -5.25 0.18
N PRO A 72 -11.93 -5.45 0.33
CA PRO A 72 -12.78 -5.92 -0.78
C PRO A 72 -12.84 -4.95 -1.96
N THR A 73 -12.57 -3.66 -1.75
CA THR A 73 -12.49 -2.67 -2.84
C THR A 73 -11.14 -2.69 -3.56
N ALA A 74 -10.11 -3.32 -2.99
CA ALA A 74 -8.83 -3.48 -3.66
C ALA A 74 -9.00 -4.37 -4.91
N PRO A 75 -8.29 -4.10 -6.02
CA PRO A 75 -8.33 -4.97 -7.19
C PRO A 75 -7.97 -6.42 -6.83
N ALA A 76 -8.60 -7.40 -7.49
CA ALA A 76 -8.39 -8.81 -7.18
C ALA A 76 -6.90 -9.23 -7.21
N TRP A 77 -6.11 -8.67 -8.13
CA TRP A 77 -4.67 -8.97 -8.20
C TRP A 77 -3.88 -8.38 -7.02
N VAL A 78 -4.32 -7.26 -6.45
CA VAL A 78 -3.73 -6.67 -5.25
C VAL A 78 -3.98 -7.59 -4.07
N GLN A 79 -5.23 -8.04 -3.88
CA GLN A 79 -5.60 -8.99 -2.81
C GLN A 79 -4.83 -10.31 -2.89
N ASN A 80 -4.46 -10.74 -4.11
CA ASN A 80 -3.71 -11.97 -4.36
C ASN A 80 -2.20 -11.75 -4.55
N TRP A 81 -1.68 -10.55 -4.24
CA TRP A 81 -0.25 -10.26 -4.38
C TRP A 81 0.57 -10.99 -3.30
N GLU A 82 1.53 -11.81 -3.73
CA GLU A 82 2.38 -12.61 -2.84
C GLU A 82 3.77 -11.98 -2.59
N GLY A 83 4.11 -10.91 -3.30
CA GLY A 83 5.39 -10.22 -3.17
C GLY A 83 5.40 -9.21 -2.01
N PRO A 84 6.58 -8.63 -1.69
CA PRO A 84 6.64 -7.46 -0.83
C PRO A 84 5.88 -6.27 -1.45
N TYR A 85 5.39 -5.37 -0.62
CA TYR A 85 4.69 -4.17 -1.05
C TYR A 85 4.68 -3.13 0.06
N TYR A 86 4.25 -1.92 -0.28
CA TYR A 86 3.81 -0.95 0.71
C TYR A 86 2.60 -0.17 0.22
N VAL A 87 1.77 0.27 1.16
CA VAL A 87 0.60 1.11 0.89
C VAL A 87 0.88 2.56 1.29
N ARG A 88 0.30 3.48 0.53
CA ARG A 88 0.22 4.91 0.86
C ARG A 88 -1.23 5.34 0.89
N THR A 89 -1.55 6.26 1.77
CA THR A 89 -2.93 6.66 2.07
C THR A 89 -3.01 8.17 2.10
N LYS A 90 -4.04 8.72 1.46
CA LYS A 90 -4.35 10.15 1.50
C LYS A 90 -5.86 10.35 1.52
N LEU A 91 -6.30 11.48 2.06
CA LEU A 91 -7.68 11.92 1.90
C LEU A 91 -7.96 12.06 0.40
N ALA A 92 -9.05 11.48 -0.08
CA ALA A 92 -9.57 11.80 -1.40
C ALA A 92 -10.07 13.25 -1.36
N ASP A 93 -9.59 14.08 -2.29
CA ASP A 93 -10.15 15.42 -2.45
C ASP A 93 -11.59 15.28 -2.96
N GLU A 94 -12.56 15.80 -2.20
CA GLU A 94 -13.92 16.05 -2.68
C GLU A 94 -13.82 17.23 -3.69
N GLU A 95 -13.77 16.94 -4.99
CA GLU A 95 -13.95 17.98 -6.04
C GLU A 95 -15.32 18.67 -5.97
#